data_AF-A0A937XBF3-F1
#
_entry.id   AF-A0A937XBF3-F1
#
_cell.length_a   1.000
_cell.length_b   1.000
_cell.length_c   1.000
_cell.angle_alpha   90.00
_cell.angle_beta   90.00
_cell.angle_gamma   90.00
#
_symmetry.space_group_name_H-M   'P 1'
#
loop_
_entity.id
_entity.type
_entity.pdbx_description
1 polymer ?
#
loop_
_entity_poly.entity_id
_entity_poly.type
_entity_poly.pdbx_seq_one_letter_code
_entity_poly.pdbx_strand_id
1 'polypeptide(L)'
;MKRTVPLVLVFSTALMLIVAFFIPHRPFGDLESRFLNWYTIVSGFTFLLGIDSLTRHHLTRVFRRGQGWGYSLVLVLALFGTMALGFYSWFKFQSPFALRAPFMWLYTYMIIPLQSTMFASLAFFIVSAAYRAFRIRNFAATLLLVAAVLVMIGNVPLGGSIWRSIGALVHAIVPAVDLVKFGRLEAFAAVKDWLMSIATASAMRGIGIGLALGGIAMSLRIILGIERTYMS
;
A
#
# COMPACT_ATOMS: atom_id res chain seq x y z
N MET A 1 -6.50 8.32 -33.27
CA MET A 1 -5.84 9.62 -33.00
C MET A 1 -6.22 10.25 -31.65
N LYS A 2 -7.51 10.30 -31.25
CA LYS A 2 -7.95 10.94 -29.99
C LYS A 2 -7.30 10.37 -28.71
N ARG A 3 -6.91 9.08 -28.70
CA ARG A 3 -6.23 8.43 -27.56
C ARG A 3 -4.70 8.47 -27.61
N THR A 4 -4.12 8.68 -28.79
CA THR A 4 -2.67 8.58 -29.00
C THR A 4 -1.96 9.83 -28.51
N VAL A 5 -2.51 11.01 -28.79
CA VAL A 5 -1.97 12.31 -28.35
C VAL A 5 -1.82 12.38 -26.82
N PRO A 6 -2.86 12.10 -26.01
CA PRO A 6 -2.72 12.10 -24.56
C PRO A 6 -1.73 11.06 -24.03
N LEU A 7 -1.70 9.86 -24.63
CA LEU A 7 -0.73 8.83 -24.25
C LEU A 7 0.71 9.27 -24.49
N VAL A 8 0.97 9.90 -25.64
CA VAL A 8 2.30 10.43 -25.98
C VAL A 8 2.70 11.54 -25.02
N LEU A 9 1.78 12.47 -24.69
CA LEU A 9 2.08 13.53 -23.71
C LEU A 9 2.43 12.97 -22.33
N VAL A 10 1.65 12.01 -21.82
CA VAL A 10 1.92 11.38 -20.52
C VAL A 10 3.24 10.61 -20.55
N PHE A 11 3.48 9.85 -21.62
CA PHE A 11 4.71 9.09 -21.79
C PHE A 11 5.95 10.00 -21.85
N SER A 12 5.90 11.07 -22.67
CA SER A 12 6.99 12.04 -22.78
C SER A 12 7.24 12.76 -21.46
N THR A 13 6.18 13.19 -20.77
CA THR A 13 6.30 13.85 -19.46
C THR A 13 6.89 12.92 -18.40
N ALA A 14 6.45 11.66 -18.37
CA ALA A 14 6.96 10.65 -17.45
C ALA A 14 8.44 10.32 -17.72
N LEU A 15 8.81 10.14 -18.99
CA LEU A 15 10.18 9.89 -19.40
C LEU A 15 11.09 11.07 -19.01
N MET A 16 10.62 12.30 -19.23
CA MET A 16 11.32 13.52 -18.85
C MET A 16 11.56 13.62 -17.34
N LEU A 17 10.58 13.23 -16.51
CA LEU A 17 10.74 13.19 -15.06
C LEU A 17 11.73 12.12 -14.60
N ILE A 18 11.72 10.94 -15.22
CA ILE A 18 12.70 9.89 -14.93
C ILE A 18 14.12 10.40 -15.26
N VAL A 19 14.30 11.03 -16.42
CA VAL A 19 15.60 11.61 -16.81
C VAL A 19 16.03 12.71 -15.84
N ALA A 20 15.11 13.60 -15.44
CA ALA A 20 15.41 14.67 -14.49
C ALA A 20 15.80 14.13 -13.10
N PHE A 21 15.21 13.03 -12.66
CA PHE A 21 15.54 12.40 -11.38
C PHE A 21 16.96 11.81 -11.35
N PHE A 22 17.43 11.21 -12.46
CA PHE A 22 18.76 10.59 -12.53
C PHE A 22 19.87 11.57 -12.95
N ILE A 23 19.54 12.72 -13.56
CA ILE A 23 20.51 13.73 -14.03
C ILE A 23 20.24 15.07 -13.34
N PRO A 24 20.73 15.29 -12.11
CA PRO A 24 20.47 16.49 -11.31
C PRO A 24 21.40 17.66 -11.70
N HIS A 25 21.55 17.93 -12.99
CA HIS A 25 22.33 19.07 -13.50
C HIS A 25 21.50 19.88 -14.49
N ARG A 26 21.79 21.17 -14.64
CA ARG A 26 21.09 22.03 -15.61
C ARG A 26 21.24 21.45 -17.02
N PRO A 27 20.17 21.38 -17.83
CA PRO A 27 18.89 22.07 -17.70
C PRO A 27 17.82 21.35 -16.84
N PHE A 28 18.07 20.12 -16.37
CA PHE A 28 17.07 19.26 -15.74
C PHE A 28 17.00 19.34 -14.21
N GLY A 29 18.05 19.86 -13.55
CA GLY A 29 18.18 19.82 -12.09
C GLY A 29 17.07 20.52 -11.28
N ASP A 30 16.39 21.53 -11.84
CA ASP A 30 15.30 22.25 -11.14
C ASP A 30 13.90 21.71 -11.47
N LEU A 31 13.79 20.76 -12.42
CA LEU A 31 12.49 20.28 -12.87
C LEU A 31 11.76 19.52 -11.77
N GLU A 32 12.46 18.66 -11.02
CA GLU A 32 11.85 17.90 -9.93
C GLU A 32 11.16 18.83 -8.93
N SER A 33 11.86 19.85 -8.42
CA SER A 33 11.29 20.83 -7.47
C SER A 33 10.07 21.56 -8.05
N ARG A 34 10.13 21.98 -9.32
CA ARG A 34 9.00 22.64 -9.99
C ARG A 34 7.79 21.72 -10.09
N PHE A 35 7.99 20.47 -10.51
CA PHE A 35 6.92 19.49 -10.61
C PHE A 35 6.35 19.11 -9.24
N LEU A 36 7.17 19.02 -8.20
CA LEU A 36 6.71 18.78 -6.83
C LEU A 36 5.87 19.95 -6.29
N ASN A 37 6.24 21.19 -6.60
CA ASN A 37 5.44 22.36 -6.22
C ASN A 37 4.08 22.36 -6.93
N TRP A 38 4.07 22.10 -8.24
CA TRP A 38 2.83 21.98 -9.01
C TRP A 38 1.96 20.82 -8.49
N TYR A 39 2.57 19.67 -8.23
CA TYR A 39 1.89 18.52 -7.63
C TYR A 39 1.28 18.88 -6.27
N THR A 40 2.00 19.60 -5.41
CA THR A 40 1.52 20.01 -4.09
C THR A 40 0.28 20.90 -4.23
N ILE A 41 0.33 21.91 -5.11
CA ILE A 41 -0.80 22.82 -5.35
C ILE A 41 -2.02 22.03 -5.88
N VAL A 42 -1.82 21.20 -6.90
CA VAL A 42 -2.90 20.39 -7.49
C VAL A 42 -3.47 19.38 -6.49
N SER A 43 -2.61 18.75 -5.67
CA SER A 43 -3.04 17.79 -4.66
C SER A 43 -3.92 18.45 -3.60
N GLY A 44 -3.62 19.69 -3.19
CA GLY A 44 -4.46 20.46 -2.27
C GLY A 44 -5.89 20.63 -2.80
N PHE A 45 -6.04 21.06 -4.05
CA PHE A 45 -7.37 21.15 -4.68
C PHE A 45 -8.03 19.78 -4.86
N THR A 46 -7.23 18.76 -5.19
CA THR A 46 -7.73 17.38 -5.35
C THR A 46 -8.30 16.82 -4.06
N PHE A 47 -7.67 17.10 -2.90
CA PHE A 47 -8.22 16.71 -1.60
C PHE A 47 -9.59 17.34 -1.35
N LEU A 48 -9.76 18.62 -1.67
CA LEU A 48 -11.05 19.30 -1.52
C LEU A 48 -12.13 18.69 -2.43
N LEU A 49 -11.80 18.44 -3.70
CA LEU A 49 -12.71 17.77 -4.64
C LEU A 49 -13.04 16.34 -4.20
N GLY A 50 -12.06 15.62 -3.64
CA GLY A 50 -12.25 14.27 -3.12
C GLY A 50 -13.24 14.25 -1.94
N ILE A 51 -13.12 15.21 -1.02
CA ILE A 51 -14.07 15.36 0.09
C ILE A 51 -15.46 15.73 -0.44
N ASP A 52 -15.58 16.75 -1.31
CA ASP A 52 -16.87 17.17 -1.86
C ASP A 52 -17.57 16.02 -2.62
N SER A 53 -16.84 15.32 -3.50
CA SER A 53 -17.37 14.20 -4.27
C SER A 53 -17.84 13.06 -3.38
N LEU A 54 -17.02 12.65 -2.40
CA LEU A 54 -17.36 11.55 -1.49
C LEU A 54 -18.56 11.92 -0.62
N THR A 55 -18.54 13.12 -0.05
CA THR A 55 -19.63 13.64 0.79
C THR A 55 -20.93 13.75 0.00
N ARG A 56 -20.95 14.37 -1.19
CA ARG A 56 -22.17 14.50 -2.00
C ARG A 56 -22.74 13.14 -2.41
N HIS A 57 -21.89 12.23 -2.88
CA HIS A 57 -22.33 10.90 -3.34
C HIS A 57 -22.97 10.10 -2.22
N HIS A 58 -22.32 10.05 -1.05
CA HIS A 58 -22.82 9.27 0.08
C HIS A 58 -23.97 9.97 0.82
N LEU A 59 -23.96 11.30 0.96
CA LEU A 59 -25.10 12.03 1.53
C LEU A 59 -26.35 11.84 0.68
N THR A 60 -26.25 11.96 -0.64
CA THR A 60 -27.40 11.74 -1.54
C THR A 60 -27.95 10.33 -1.38
N ARG A 61 -27.09 9.31 -1.25
CA ARG A 61 -27.51 7.93 -0.99
C ARG A 61 -28.20 7.76 0.38
N VAL A 62 -27.73 8.47 1.40
CA VAL A 62 -28.34 8.48 2.74
C VAL A 62 -29.72 9.12 2.71
N PHE A 63 -29.86 10.31 2.12
CA PHE A 63 -31.15 11.01 2.01
C PHE A 63 -32.16 10.23 1.18
N ARG A 64 -31.73 9.63 0.07
CA ARG A 64 -32.60 8.81 -0.80
C ARG A 64 -32.83 7.39 -0.27
N ARG A 65 -32.29 7.02 0.90
CA ARG A 65 -32.40 5.68 1.51
C ARG A 65 -32.09 4.54 0.53
N GLY A 66 -31.09 4.73 -0.33
CA GLY A 66 -30.68 3.72 -1.30
C GLY A 66 -30.17 2.43 -0.64
N GLN A 67 -30.02 1.37 -1.42
CA GLN A 67 -29.45 0.12 -0.92
C GLN A 67 -28.08 0.38 -0.26
N GLY A 68 -27.89 -0.10 0.98
CA GLY A 68 -26.66 0.13 1.73
C GLY A 68 -26.48 1.56 2.28
N TRP A 69 -27.55 2.35 2.42
CA TRP A 69 -27.49 3.71 2.98
C TRP A 69 -26.83 3.77 4.37
N GLY A 70 -27.02 2.75 5.21
CA GLY A 70 -26.43 2.67 6.55
C GLY A 70 -24.91 2.73 6.52
N TYR A 71 -24.27 1.97 5.62
CA TYR A 71 -22.82 2.02 5.43
C TYR A 71 -22.34 3.38 4.93
N SER A 72 -23.15 4.05 4.10
CA SER A 72 -22.83 5.40 3.62
C SER A 72 -22.91 6.44 4.73
N LEU A 73 -23.87 6.30 5.66
CA LEU A 73 -23.94 7.15 6.84
C LEU A 73 -22.71 6.97 7.74
N VAL A 74 -22.34 5.72 8.02
CA VAL A 74 -21.14 5.40 8.82
C VAL A 74 -19.88 6.01 8.18
N LEU A 75 -19.74 5.90 6.86
CA LEU A 75 -18.61 6.48 6.13
C LEU A 75 -18.55 8.01 6.24
N VAL A 76 -19.68 8.70 6.07
CA VAL A 76 -19.73 10.18 6.19
C VAL A 76 -19.40 10.61 7.62
N LEU A 77 -19.97 9.95 8.63
CA LEU A 77 -19.68 10.23 10.04
C LEU A 77 -18.21 9.95 10.37
N ALA A 78 -17.64 8.87 9.86
CA ALA A 78 -16.22 8.55 10.05
C ALA A 78 -15.30 9.58 9.37
N LEU A 79 -15.64 10.04 8.16
CA LEU A 79 -14.88 11.07 7.44
C LEU A 79 -14.82 12.38 8.25
N PHE A 80 -15.98 12.92 8.64
CA PHE A 80 -16.01 14.18 9.40
C PHE A 80 -15.52 14.01 10.83
N GLY A 81 -15.75 12.85 11.45
CA GLY A 81 -15.25 12.53 12.79
C GLY A 81 -13.71 12.48 12.82
N THR A 82 -13.08 11.77 11.88
CA THR A 82 -11.61 11.71 11.76
C THR A 82 -11.01 13.08 11.46
N MET A 83 -11.65 13.86 10.58
CA MET A 83 -11.22 15.23 10.28
C MET A 83 -11.29 16.13 11.52
N ALA A 84 -12.39 16.08 12.28
CA ALA A 84 -12.55 16.86 13.51
C ALA A 84 -11.50 16.48 14.58
N LEU A 85 -11.24 15.17 14.76
CA LEU A 85 -10.19 14.70 15.66
C LEU A 85 -8.79 15.15 15.21
N GLY A 86 -8.54 15.20 13.91
CA GLY A 86 -7.29 15.71 13.33
C GLY A 86 -7.08 17.18 13.67
N PHE A 87 -8.09 18.03 13.39
CA PHE A 87 -8.03 19.45 13.73
C PHE A 87 -7.90 19.68 15.24
N TYR A 88 -8.70 19.01 16.06
CA TYR A 88 -8.59 19.07 17.52
C TYR A 88 -7.18 18.71 18.01
N SER A 89 -6.61 17.64 17.45
CA SER A 89 -5.26 17.20 17.79
C SER A 89 -4.21 18.23 17.42
N TRP A 90 -4.32 18.86 16.25
CA TRP A 90 -3.41 19.91 15.81
C TRP A 90 -3.49 21.14 16.72
N PHE A 91 -4.68 21.63 17.03
CA PHE A 91 -4.83 22.81 17.88
C PHE A 91 -4.35 22.59 19.32
N LYS A 92 -4.67 21.43 19.92
CA LYS A 92 -4.35 21.15 21.33
C LYS A 92 -2.92 20.63 21.55
N PHE A 93 -2.39 19.82 20.65
CA PHE A 93 -1.10 19.14 20.80
C PHE A 93 -0.03 19.62 19.82
N GLN A 94 -0.31 20.68 19.04
CA GLN A 94 0.56 21.23 17.99
C GLN A 94 0.86 20.26 16.82
N SER A 95 0.34 19.03 16.88
CA SER A 95 0.52 18.00 15.88
C SER A 95 -0.61 16.97 15.97
N PRO A 96 -1.23 16.58 14.84
CA PRO A 96 -2.14 15.43 14.80
C PRO A 96 -1.47 14.14 15.26
N PHE A 97 -0.14 14.04 15.12
CA PHE A 97 0.63 12.83 15.33
C PHE A 97 1.28 12.74 16.72
N ALA A 98 0.91 13.62 17.67
CA ALA A 98 1.42 13.52 19.03
C ALA A 98 0.91 12.23 19.71
N LEU A 99 1.76 11.53 20.48
CA LEU A 99 1.39 10.25 21.11
C LEU A 99 0.11 10.31 21.98
N ARG A 100 -0.18 11.47 22.57
CA ARG A 100 -1.37 11.71 23.41
C ARG A 100 -2.56 12.28 22.62
N ALA A 101 -2.40 12.49 21.32
CA ALA A 101 -3.45 13.05 20.48
C ALA A 101 -4.53 11.99 20.19
N PRO A 102 -5.82 12.36 20.25
CA PRO A 102 -6.92 11.47 19.84
C PRO A 102 -6.79 10.96 18.41
N PHE A 103 -6.23 11.76 17.49
CA PHE A 103 -5.98 11.33 16.12
C PHE A 103 -4.98 10.16 16.06
N MET A 104 -3.90 10.20 16.84
CA MET A 104 -2.95 9.07 16.92
C MET A 104 -3.56 7.81 17.51
N TRP A 105 -4.45 7.96 18.49
CA TRP A 105 -5.18 6.82 19.04
C TRP A 105 -6.03 6.15 17.95
N LEU A 106 -6.80 6.96 17.19
CA LEU A 106 -7.59 6.46 16.07
C LEU A 106 -6.71 5.81 15.00
N TYR A 107 -5.59 6.42 14.64
CA TYR A 107 -4.65 5.84 13.70
C TYR A 107 -4.13 4.48 14.18
N THR A 108 -3.68 4.40 15.43
CA THR A 108 -3.02 3.21 15.97
C THR A 108 -3.99 2.06 16.22
N TYR A 109 -5.19 2.35 16.72
CA TYR A 109 -6.14 1.32 17.16
C TYR A 109 -7.27 1.07 16.18
N MET A 110 -7.48 1.92 15.17
CA MET A 110 -8.47 1.70 14.13
C MET A 110 -7.81 1.50 12.76
N ILE A 111 -7.01 2.47 12.29
CA ILE A 111 -6.46 2.42 10.93
C ILE A 111 -5.45 1.26 10.78
N ILE A 112 -4.48 1.12 11.68
CA ILE A 112 -3.46 0.06 11.58
C ILE A 112 -4.09 -1.35 11.59
N PRO A 113 -5.00 -1.69 12.53
CA PRO A 113 -5.66 -3.00 12.52
C PRO A 113 -6.54 -3.22 11.29
N LEU A 114 -7.31 -2.21 10.84
CA LEU A 114 -8.14 -2.32 9.63
C LEU A 114 -7.30 -2.55 8.37
N GLN A 115 -6.16 -1.88 8.24
CA GLN A 115 -5.22 -2.16 7.15
C GLN A 115 -4.67 -3.59 7.26
N SER A 116 -4.32 -4.01 8.47
CA SER A 116 -3.81 -5.37 8.73
C SER A 116 -4.85 -6.44 8.39
N THR A 117 -6.15 -6.23 8.65
CA THR A 117 -7.20 -7.18 8.28
C THR A 117 -7.43 -7.24 6.77
N MET A 118 -7.34 -6.10 6.06
CA MET A 118 -7.39 -6.08 4.59
C MET A 118 -6.23 -6.88 3.98
N PHE A 119 -5.00 -6.66 4.47
CA PHE A 119 -3.83 -7.42 4.02
C PHE A 119 -3.89 -8.88 4.41
N ALA A 120 -4.34 -9.22 5.62
CA ALA A 120 -4.51 -10.60 6.07
C ALA A 120 -5.54 -11.35 5.21
N SER A 121 -6.64 -10.68 4.84
CA SER A 121 -7.66 -11.24 3.95
C SER A 121 -7.07 -11.53 2.56
N LEU A 122 -6.32 -10.58 2.00
CA LEU A 122 -5.63 -10.78 0.72
C LEU A 122 -4.63 -11.94 0.79
N ALA A 123 -3.83 -12.01 1.84
CA ALA A 123 -2.86 -13.10 2.05
C ALA A 123 -3.56 -14.47 2.11
N PHE A 124 -4.69 -14.58 2.83
CA PHE A 124 -5.49 -15.80 2.87
C PHE A 124 -5.96 -16.23 1.47
N PHE A 125 -6.46 -15.29 0.67
CA PHE A 125 -6.87 -15.58 -0.71
C PHE A 125 -5.70 -15.99 -1.61
N ILE A 126 -4.55 -15.34 -1.49
CA ILE A 126 -3.34 -15.69 -2.24
C ILE A 126 -2.87 -17.10 -1.87
N VAL A 127 -2.79 -17.43 -0.59
CA VAL A 127 -2.39 -18.76 -0.11
C VAL A 127 -3.38 -19.82 -0.57
N SER A 128 -4.68 -19.56 -0.48
CA SER A 128 -5.72 -20.48 -0.98
C SER A 128 -5.64 -20.70 -2.49
N ALA A 129 -5.42 -19.64 -3.27
CA ALA A 129 -5.22 -19.73 -4.71
C ALA A 129 -3.93 -20.48 -5.08
N ALA A 130 -2.83 -20.18 -4.41
CA ALA A 130 -1.54 -20.86 -4.60
C ALA A 130 -1.65 -22.35 -4.24
N TYR A 131 -2.24 -22.69 -3.09
CA TYR A 131 -2.48 -24.08 -2.69
C TYR A 131 -3.28 -24.84 -3.75
N ARG A 132 -4.40 -24.26 -4.21
CA ARG A 132 -5.22 -24.85 -5.27
C ARG A 132 -4.46 -24.99 -6.60
N ALA A 133 -3.57 -24.05 -6.92
CA ALA A 133 -2.74 -24.11 -8.13
C ALA A 133 -1.62 -25.18 -8.05
N PHE A 134 -1.07 -25.42 -6.86
CA PHE A 134 0.03 -26.38 -6.64
C PHE A 134 -0.41 -27.81 -6.29
N ARG A 135 -1.62 -28.00 -5.74
CA ARG A 135 -2.07 -29.30 -5.19
C ARG A 135 -2.21 -30.44 -6.21
N ILE A 136 -2.19 -30.20 -7.53
CA ILE A 136 -2.71 -31.19 -8.50
C ILE A 136 -1.77 -31.53 -9.67
N ARG A 137 -0.45 -31.26 -9.66
CA ARG A 137 0.36 -31.60 -10.87
C ARG A 137 1.62 -32.45 -10.71
N ASN A 138 2.36 -32.44 -9.59
CA ASN A 138 3.57 -33.27 -9.43
C ASN A 138 4.21 -33.18 -8.01
N PHE A 139 5.13 -34.09 -7.69
CA PHE A 139 5.95 -34.08 -6.46
C PHE A 139 6.76 -32.79 -6.29
N ALA A 140 7.27 -32.24 -7.40
CA ALA A 140 8.03 -31.00 -7.40
C ALA A 140 7.21 -29.79 -6.90
N ALA A 141 5.93 -29.67 -7.27
CA ALA A 141 5.05 -28.60 -6.81
C ALA A 141 4.75 -28.70 -5.31
N THR A 142 4.60 -29.92 -4.78
CA THR A 142 4.47 -30.15 -3.34
C THR A 142 5.74 -29.77 -2.60
N LEU A 143 6.92 -30.13 -3.13
CA LEU A 143 8.21 -29.74 -2.54
C LEU A 143 8.39 -28.21 -2.53
N LEU A 144 8.03 -27.55 -3.63
CA LEU A 144 8.05 -26.08 -3.74
C LEU A 144 7.06 -25.43 -2.76
N LEU A 145 5.86 -26.00 -2.58
CA LEU A 145 4.88 -25.51 -1.60
C LEU A 145 5.43 -25.61 -0.17
N VAL A 146 6.04 -26.75 0.19
CA VAL A 146 6.66 -26.95 1.51
C VAL A 146 7.82 -25.96 1.71
N ALA A 147 8.68 -25.80 0.70
CA ALA A 147 9.76 -24.82 0.74
C ALA A 147 9.24 -23.38 0.93
N ALA A 148 8.17 -23.01 0.22
CA ALA A 148 7.55 -21.69 0.34
C ALA A 148 6.96 -21.47 1.75
N VAL A 149 6.31 -22.47 2.34
CA VAL A 149 5.78 -22.39 3.72
C VAL A 149 6.92 -22.22 4.73
N LEU A 150 8.01 -22.97 4.60
CA LEU A 150 9.18 -22.84 5.48
C LEU A 150 9.82 -21.45 5.38
N VAL A 151 10.01 -20.94 4.16
CA VAL A 151 10.54 -19.58 3.93
C VAL A 151 9.59 -18.52 4.48
N MET A 152 8.28 -18.69 4.31
CA MET A 152 7.28 -17.75 4.83
C MET A 152 7.31 -17.70 6.36
N ILE A 153 7.38 -18.86 7.04
CA ILE A 153 7.51 -18.91 8.52
C ILE A 153 8.76 -18.16 8.98
N GLY A 154 9.89 -18.27 8.27
CA GLY A 154 11.11 -17.53 8.59
C GLY A 154 10.99 -16.00 8.42
N ASN A 155 10.09 -15.52 7.56
CA ASN A 155 9.94 -14.10 7.25
C ASN A 155 8.86 -13.38 8.09
N VAL A 156 7.97 -14.12 8.76
CA VAL A 156 6.94 -13.52 9.65
C VAL A 156 7.62 -12.92 10.89
N PRO A 157 7.16 -11.77 11.43
CA PRO A 157 7.72 -11.18 12.66
C PRO A 157 7.80 -12.12 13.87
N LEU A 158 6.88 -13.09 13.96
CA LEU A 158 6.85 -14.17 14.96
C LEU A 158 7.67 -15.41 14.58
N GLY A 159 8.22 -15.48 13.36
CA GLY A 159 9.00 -16.61 12.86
C GLY A 159 10.23 -16.91 13.70
N GLY A 160 10.91 -15.86 14.17
CA GLY A 160 12.12 -15.99 14.99
C GLY A 160 11.87 -16.54 16.40
N SER A 161 10.68 -16.35 17.00
CA SER A 161 10.33 -17.01 18.27
C SER A 161 9.95 -18.47 18.02
N ILE A 162 9.17 -18.76 16.97
CA ILE A 162 8.77 -20.12 16.59
C ILE A 162 10.00 -20.98 16.26
N TRP A 163 10.95 -20.46 15.47
CA TRP A 163 12.16 -21.20 15.10
C TRP A 163 13.07 -21.48 16.29
N ARG A 164 13.12 -20.56 17.28
CA ARG A 164 13.83 -20.80 18.54
C ARG A 164 13.18 -21.92 19.36
N SER A 165 11.86 -21.96 19.44
CA SER A 165 11.14 -23.05 20.13
C SER A 165 11.33 -24.40 19.45
N ILE A 166 11.26 -24.45 18.11
CA ILE A 166 11.53 -25.68 17.33
C ILE A 166 12.98 -26.11 17.53
N GLY A 167 13.93 -25.18 17.46
CA GLY A 167 15.35 -25.48 17.66
C GLY A 167 15.66 -26.01 19.06
N ALA A 168 15.01 -25.48 20.10
CA ALA A 168 15.13 -25.96 21.46
C ALA A 168 14.56 -27.38 21.63
N LEU A 169 13.41 -27.68 21.02
CA LEU A 169 12.82 -29.03 21.04
C LEU A 169 13.67 -30.05 20.30
N VAL A 170 14.24 -29.70 19.15
CA VAL A 170 15.10 -30.61 18.38
C VAL A 170 16.42 -30.86 19.12
N HIS A 171 17.03 -29.84 19.72
CA HIS A 171 18.23 -30.03 20.53
C HIS A 171 17.98 -30.91 21.75
N ALA A 172 16.76 -30.92 22.31
CA ALA A 172 16.38 -31.80 23.41
C ALA A 172 16.26 -33.28 22.98
N ILE A 173 15.92 -33.56 21.72
CA ILE A 173 15.75 -34.92 21.19
C ILE A 173 17.05 -35.42 20.52
N VAL A 174 17.79 -34.53 19.87
CA VAL A 174 19.05 -34.81 19.16
C VAL A 174 20.09 -33.75 19.54
N PRO A 175 20.90 -33.98 20.60
CA PRO A 175 21.89 -33.02 21.08
C PRO A 175 23.00 -32.70 20.06
N ALA A 176 23.18 -33.56 19.04
CA ALA A 176 24.14 -33.35 17.97
C ALA A 176 23.69 -32.33 16.90
N VAL A 177 22.39 -31.96 16.87
CA VAL A 177 21.82 -31.08 15.84
C VAL A 177 21.34 -29.79 16.48
N ASP A 178 22.10 -28.72 16.27
CA ASP A 178 21.94 -27.44 16.95
C ASP A 178 21.23 -26.43 16.04
N LEU A 179 19.93 -26.65 15.78
CA LEU A 179 19.10 -25.81 14.90
C LEU A 179 18.96 -24.35 15.38
N VAL A 180 19.31 -24.07 16.63
CA VAL A 180 19.37 -22.72 17.21
C VAL A 180 20.42 -21.85 16.51
N LYS A 181 21.51 -22.45 15.99
CA LYS A 181 22.49 -21.75 15.14
C LYS A 181 21.91 -21.40 13.77
N PHE A 182 20.98 -22.22 13.25
CA PHE A 182 20.26 -21.96 12.01
C PHE A 182 19.35 -20.73 12.11
N GLY A 183 18.73 -20.51 13.27
CA GLY A 183 17.94 -19.29 13.55
C GLY A 183 18.78 -18.01 13.67
N ARG A 184 20.10 -18.15 13.81
CA ARG A 184 21.10 -17.07 13.89
C ARG A 184 21.86 -16.85 12.59
N LEU A 185 21.49 -17.53 11.50
CA LEU A 185 22.11 -17.33 10.19
C LEU A 185 21.92 -15.87 9.79
N GLU A 186 22.98 -15.09 10.00
CA GLU A 186 23.09 -13.70 9.56
C GLU A 186 22.76 -13.56 8.08
N ALA A 187 22.94 -14.62 7.27
CA ALA A 187 22.50 -14.69 5.89
C ALA A 187 20.97 -14.56 5.72
N PHE A 188 20.15 -15.22 6.55
CA PHE A 188 18.69 -15.06 6.46
C PHE A 188 18.24 -13.68 6.93
N ALA A 189 18.88 -13.14 7.98
CA ALA A 189 18.61 -11.79 8.45
C ALA A 189 19.03 -10.74 7.40
N ALA A 190 20.23 -10.86 6.82
CA ALA A 190 20.72 -9.98 5.77
C ALA A 190 19.91 -10.09 4.47
N VAL A 191 19.50 -11.29 4.06
CA VAL A 191 18.61 -11.48 2.90
C VAL A 191 17.23 -10.90 3.18
N LYS A 192 16.69 -11.07 4.38
CA LYS A 192 15.42 -10.46 4.80
C LYS A 192 15.53 -8.94 4.80
N ASP A 193 16.57 -8.38 5.40
CA ASP A 193 16.79 -6.93 5.47
C ASP A 193 17.01 -6.35 4.08
N TRP A 194 17.75 -7.04 3.20
CA TRP A 194 17.88 -6.68 1.79
C TRP A 194 16.53 -6.75 1.05
N LEU A 195 15.74 -7.80 1.27
CA LEU A 195 14.41 -7.94 0.67
C LEU A 195 13.48 -6.81 1.15
N MET A 196 13.52 -6.47 2.43
CA MET A 196 12.69 -5.44 3.07
C MET A 196 13.13 -4.01 2.75
N SER A 197 14.44 -3.78 2.53
CA SER A 197 14.98 -2.45 2.27
C SER A 197 15.10 -2.13 0.78
N ILE A 198 15.41 -3.12 -0.06
CA ILE A 198 15.68 -2.90 -1.49
C ILE A 198 14.53 -3.45 -2.33
N ALA A 199 14.18 -4.73 -2.21
CA ALA A 199 13.20 -5.34 -3.11
C ALA A 199 11.78 -4.80 -2.89
N THR A 200 11.31 -4.76 -1.65
CA THR A 200 9.99 -4.19 -1.32
C THR A 200 9.95 -2.68 -1.54
N ALA A 201 11.01 -1.94 -1.21
CA ALA A 201 11.07 -0.51 -1.52
C ALA A 201 11.01 -0.25 -3.04
N SER A 202 11.73 -1.05 -3.84
CA SER A 202 11.70 -0.97 -5.30
C SER A 202 10.32 -1.33 -5.86
N ALA A 203 9.69 -2.38 -5.33
CA ALA A 203 8.33 -2.77 -5.70
C ALA A 203 7.31 -1.68 -5.35
N MET A 204 7.38 -1.09 -4.14
CA MET A 204 6.52 0.01 -3.71
C MET A 204 6.68 1.24 -4.60
N ARG A 205 7.92 1.59 -4.97
CA ARG A 205 8.19 2.68 -5.93
C ARG A 205 7.60 2.38 -7.30
N GLY A 206 7.77 1.16 -7.81
CA GLY A 206 7.20 0.72 -9.09
C GLY A 206 5.66 0.78 -9.10
N ILE A 207 5.02 0.30 -8.04
CA ILE A 207 3.56 0.39 -7.85
C ILE A 207 3.13 1.86 -7.79
N GLY A 208 3.85 2.69 -7.04
CA GLY A 208 3.57 4.14 -6.94
C GLY A 208 3.61 4.83 -8.29
N ILE A 209 4.64 4.56 -9.10
CA ILE A 209 4.75 5.08 -10.47
C ILE A 209 3.59 4.57 -11.34
N GLY A 210 3.28 3.27 -11.27
CA GLY A 210 2.19 2.67 -12.04
C GLY A 210 0.82 3.26 -11.71
N LEU A 211 0.52 3.46 -10.42
CA LEU A 211 -0.71 4.10 -9.97
C LEU A 211 -0.78 5.57 -10.41
N ALA A 212 0.32 6.30 -10.30
CA ALA A 212 0.39 7.71 -10.73
C ALA A 212 0.14 7.85 -12.24
N LEU A 213 0.84 7.06 -13.06
CA LEU A 213 0.67 7.08 -14.52
C LEU A 213 -0.73 6.62 -14.93
N GLY A 214 -1.27 5.57 -14.30
CA GLY A 214 -2.63 5.10 -14.53
C GLY A 214 -3.68 6.17 -14.18
N GLY A 215 -3.49 6.88 -13.06
CA GLY A 215 -4.32 8.00 -12.65
C GLY A 215 -4.29 9.16 -13.64
N ILE A 216 -3.09 9.58 -14.08
CA ILE A 216 -2.94 10.66 -15.08
C ILE A 216 -3.59 10.26 -16.40
N ALA A 217 -3.38 9.02 -16.86
CA ALA A 217 -3.98 8.51 -18.09
C ALA A 217 -5.51 8.51 -18.01
N MET A 218 -6.09 8.08 -16.89
CA MET A 218 -7.55 8.14 -16.65
C MET A 218 -8.06 9.59 -16.67
N SER A 219 -7.43 10.48 -15.90
CA SER A 219 -7.82 11.90 -15.83
C SER A 219 -7.78 12.58 -17.20
N LEU A 220 -6.76 12.30 -18.00
CA LEU A 220 -6.62 12.87 -19.33
C LEU A 220 -7.67 12.33 -20.31
N ARG A 221 -8.04 11.05 -20.19
CA ARG A 221 -9.15 10.45 -20.97
C ARG A 221 -10.50 11.05 -20.61
N ILE A 222 -10.70 11.41 -19.34
CA ILE A 222 -11.89 12.13 -18.87
C ILE A 222 -11.91 13.56 -19.42
N ILE A 223 -10.82 14.33 -19.27
CA ILE A 223 -10.73 15.74 -19.73
C ILE A 223 -10.95 15.86 -21.24
N LEU A 224 -10.39 14.93 -22.02
CA LEU A 224 -10.56 14.90 -23.48
C LEU A 224 -11.90 14.32 -23.93
N GLY A 225 -12.81 14.00 -22.99
CA GLY A 225 -14.16 13.52 -23.27
C GLY A 225 -14.21 12.13 -23.92
N ILE A 226 -13.11 11.37 -23.83
CA ILE A 226 -12.98 10.02 -24.41
C ILE A 226 -13.66 8.99 -23.51
N GLU A 227 -13.55 9.18 -22.19
CA GLU A 227 -14.30 8.42 -21.19
C GLU A 227 -15.41 9.28 -20.61
N ARG A 228 -16.65 8.86 -20.86
CA ARG A 228 -17.87 9.48 -20.35
C ARG A 228 -18.44 8.73 -19.15
N THR A 229 -17.58 8.25 -18.25
CA THR A 229 -17.97 7.38 -17.13
C THR A 229 -18.99 8.03 -16.16
N TYR A 230 -19.16 9.35 -16.24
CA TYR A 230 -20.09 10.14 -15.40
C TYR A 230 -21.26 10.78 -16.18
N MET A 231 -21.44 10.50 -17.48
CA MET A 231 -22.62 10.92 -18.25
C MET A 231 -23.61 9.76 -18.45
N SER A 232 -23.99 9.12 -17.34
CA SER A 232 -25.21 8.32 -17.24
C SER A 232 -25.98 8.73 -15.99
#